data_AF-A0A7W7QAT7-F1
#
_entry.id   AF-A0A7W7QAT7-F1
#
_cell.length_a   1.000
_cell.length_b   1.000
_cell.length_c   1.000
_cell.angle_alpha   90.00
_cell.angle_beta   90.00
_cell.angle_gamma   90.00
#
_symmetry.space_group_name_H-M   'P 1'
#
loop_
_entity.id
_entity.type
_entity.pdbx_description
1 polymer ?
#
loop_
_entity_poly.entity_id
_entity_poly.type
_entity_poly.pdbx_seq_one_letter_code
_entity_poly.pdbx_strand_id
1 'polypeptide(L)' 'MTYAVDRVWEELAYVAYYLHWDLDKILDLEHPVRNRVIGEIGKIHTRFTDES' A
#
# COMPACT_ATOMS: atom_id res chain seq x y z
N MET A 1 15.65 -13.01 11.61
CA MET A 1 15.33 -11.80 10.83
C MET A 1 14.01 -12.02 10.10
N THR A 2 12.90 -11.74 10.76
CA THR A 2 11.52 -11.82 10.25
C THR A 2 11.03 -10.52 9.59
N TYR A 3 11.91 -9.51 9.54
CA TYR A 3 11.67 -8.16 8.99
C TYR A 3 11.08 -8.11 7.57
N ALA A 4 11.24 -9.16 6.77
CA ALA A 4 10.72 -9.18 5.41
C ALA A 4 9.20 -9.46 5.34
N VAL A 5 8.66 -10.26 6.26
CA VAL A 5 7.23 -10.65 6.22
C VAL A 5 6.36 -9.58 6.85
N ASP A 6 6.77 -9.04 7.99
CA ASP A 6 6.01 -8.00 8.70
C ASP A 6 5.86 -6.74 7.82
N ARG A 7 6.93 -6.36 7.11
CA ARG A 7 6.92 -5.23 6.18
C ARG A 7 5.96 -5.43 5.01
N VAL A 8 5.94 -6.62 4.42
CA VAL A 8 4.98 -6.95 3.36
C VAL A 8 3.57 -6.92 3.91
N TRP A 9 3.35 -7.36 5.15
CA TRP A 9 2.02 -7.31 5.76
C TRP A 9 1.52 -5.87 5.94
N GLU A 10 2.38 -4.96 6.39
CA GLU A 10 2.08 -3.53 6.49
C GLU A 10 1.68 -2.94 5.13
N GLU A 11 2.41 -3.26 4.07
CA GLU A 11 2.13 -2.80 2.70
C GLU A 11 0.74 -3.26 2.22
N LEU A 12 0.42 -4.54 2.42
CA LEU A 12 -0.86 -5.10 1.99
C LEU A 12 -2.03 -4.49 2.78
N ALA A 13 -1.88 -4.36 4.09
CA ALA A 13 -2.91 -3.76 4.95
C ALA A 13 -3.16 -2.29 4.58
N TYR A 14 -2.09 -1.53 4.27
CA TYR A 14 -2.19 -0.15 3.82
C TYR A 14 -2.99 -0.05 2.50
N VAL A 15 -2.62 -0.84 1.49
CA VAL A 15 -3.32 -0.80 0.20
C VAL A 15 -4.78 -1.26 0.33
N ALA A 16 -5.04 -2.32 1.10
CA ALA A 16 -6.39 -2.82 1.33
C ALA A 16 -7.27 -1.79 2.06
N TYR A 17 -6.71 -1.06 3.05
CA TYR A 17 -7.44 -0.02 3.76
C TYR A 17 -7.85 1.14 2.83
N TYR A 18 -6.95 1.60 1.96
CA TYR A 18 -7.20 2.76 1.10
C TYR A 18 -7.96 2.44 -0.18
N LEU A 19 -7.77 1.26 -0.77
CA LEU A 19 -8.40 0.88 -2.05
C LEU A 19 -9.55 -0.12 -1.89
N HIS A 20 -9.76 -0.68 -0.69
CA HIS A 20 -10.74 -1.72 -0.41
C HIS A 20 -10.61 -2.95 -1.33
N TRP A 21 -9.40 -3.23 -1.79
CA TRP A 21 -9.09 -4.43 -2.57
C TRP A 21 -8.83 -5.61 -1.64
N ASP A 22 -9.18 -6.81 -2.11
CA ASP A 22 -8.85 -8.06 -1.42
C ASP A 22 -7.33 -8.26 -1.38
N LEU A 23 -6.84 -8.83 -0.26
CA LEU A 23 -5.40 -9.04 -0.04
C LEU A 23 -4.77 -9.91 -1.14
N ASP A 24 -5.50 -10.91 -1.61
CA ASP A 24 -5.05 -11.80 -2.69
C ASP A 24 -4.76 -11.02 -3.98
N LYS A 25 -5.58 -10.02 -4.31
CA LYS A 25 -5.36 -9.17 -5.50
C LYS A 25 -4.12 -8.29 -5.37
N ILE A 26 -3.78 -7.89 -4.15
CA ILE A 26 -2.60 -7.06 -3.88
C ILE A 26 -1.33 -7.93 -3.87
N LEU A 27 -1.43 -9.17 -3.38
CA LEU A 27 -0.37 -10.17 -3.42
C LEU A 27 0.00 -10.57 -4.86
N ASP A 28 -0.98 -10.61 -5.77
CA ASP A 28 -0.77 -10.89 -7.20
C ASP A 28 -0.08 -9.74 -7.97
N LEU A 29 0.04 -8.54 -7.38
CA LEU A 29 0.76 -7.44 -8.00
C LEU A 29 2.26 -7.72 -8.02
N GLU A 30 2.89 -7.48 -9.18
CA GLU A 30 4.34 -7.42 -9.26
C GLU A 30 4.89 -6.42 -8.24
N HIS A 31 5.96 -6.79 -7.54
CA HIS A 31 6.60 -5.95 -6.51
C HIS A 31 6.84 -4.48 -6.94
N PRO A 32 7.34 -4.16 -8.16
CA PRO A 32 7.48 -2.77 -8.59
C PRO A 32 6.15 -2.03 -8.73
N VAL A 33 5.09 -2.73 -9.15
CA VAL A 33 3.75 -2.15 -9.29
C VAL A 33 3.17 -1.84 -7.90
N ARG A 34 3.28 -2.79 -6.95
CA ARG A 34 2.82 -2.59 -5.57
C ARG A 34 3.49 -1.37 -4.92
N ASN A 35 4.81 -1.24 -5.06
CA ASN A 35 5.55 -0.09 -4.54
C ASN A 35 5.06 1.24 -5.12
N ARG A 36 4.76 1.27 -6.42
CA ARG A 36 4.23 2.47 -7.09
C ARG A 36 2.86 2.84 -6.55
N VAL A 37 1.96 1.87 -6.40
CA VAL A 37 0.60 2.08 -5.86
C VAL A 37 0.67 2.70 -4.46
N ILE A 38 1.48 2.12 -3.57
CA ILE A 38 1.68 2.63 -2.20
C ILE A 38 2.15 4.09 -2.23
N GLY A 39 3.13 4.41 -3.08
CA GLY A 39 3.65 5.77 -3.22
C GLY A 39 2.61 6.77 -3.72
N GLU A 40 1.73 6.39 -4.66
CA GLU A 40 0.67 7.28 -5.15
C GLU A 40 -0.42 7.51 -4.11
N ILE A 41 -0.83 6.48 -3.35
CA ILE A 41 -1.77 6.63 -2.24
C ILE A 41 -1.22 7.64 -1.22
N GLY A 42 0.06 7.51 -0.86
CA GLY A 42 0.71 8.44 0.06
C GLY A 42 0.67 9.90 -0.43
N LYS A 43 1.00 10.14 -1.70
CA LYS A 43 0.95 11.49 -2.30
C LYS A 43 -0.46 12.08 -2.28
N ILE A 44 -1.47 11.27 -2.59
CA ILE A 44 -2.87 11.70 -2.57
C ILE A 44 -3.28 12.08 -1.16
N HIS A 45 -2.97 11.23 -0.17
CA HIS A 45 -3.32 11.48 1.22
C HIS A 45 -2.65 12.74 1.78
N THR A 46 -1.36 12.96 1.49
CA THR A 46 -0.66 14.17 1.92
C THR A 46 -1.32 15.44 1.37
N ARG A 47 -1.69 15.45 0.08
CA ARG A 47 -2.37 16.61 -0.53
C ARG A 47 -3.71 16.92 0.14
N PHE A 48 -4.54 15.90 0.40
CA PHE A 48 -5.83 16.09 1.06
C PHE A 48 -5.70 16.62 2.49
N THR A 49 -4.72 16.14 3.24
CA THR A 49 -4.49 16.56 4.62
C THR A 49 -3.90 17.98 4.71
N ASP A 50 -3.07 18.39 3.74
CA ASP A 50 -2.52 19.75 3.69
C ASP A 50 -3.55 20.82 3.27
N GLU A 51 -4.64 20.42 2.60
CA GLU A 51 -5.73 21.33 2.16
C GLU A 51 -6.90 21.46 3.17
N SER A 52 -6.85 20.73 4.30
CA SER A 52 -7.90 20.70 5.34
C SER A 52 -7.50 21.48 6.60
#